data_AF-A0A2D6GAF1-F1
#
_entry.id   AF-A0A2D6GAF1-F1
#
_cell.length_a   1.000
_cell.length_b   1.000
_cell.length_c   1.000
_cell.angle_alpha   90.00
_cell.angle_beta   90.00
_cell.angle_gamma   90.00
#
_symmetry.space_group_name_H-M   'P 1'
#
loop_
_entity.id
_entity.type
_entity.pdbx_description
1 polymer ?
#
loop_
_entity_poly.entity_id
_entity_poly.type
_entity_poly.pdbx_seq_one_letter_code
_entity_poly.pdbx_strand_id
1 'polypeptide(L)'
;MLKELRSRSLRAFKFTLAGVCLLVLIGTRGDAMRLDAVQEVAAPYSYDIITWHLQNFLSKWTHRVVRAIPGAGISSEDRLARVEEYFALSVDASRFKSNIDRIAANASGAGEAGLADSENELKEVRARKRKLRADVEEAIESGISEVARAAGLGVVGEFIFPPVDIRLTEPPKVLVTSPRDRIERSLEVLVDPHVDVGDREAMESRLLESEDLAAIVLDIGGVATYPASLYDGGSLRGTLRTATHEWLHHYFFFGPLGQNMFKSPEMQVLNETAADLAGRELGELAYRFLGGALSDDKQTTAPVRASPAEPPRQPGNEFDFDTEMRETRRRTDLLLTQGRIVDAEEYMEQQRLRFVANGHPIRKINQAYFAFNGTYAESPGSASPIGGQLRQFREGMAGVGEFVERIRGVSSYGEFLSMLDEDGDR
;
A
#
# COMPACT_ATOMS: atom_id res chain seq x y z
N MET A 1 -42.24 27.69 -26.30
CA MET A 1 -42.52 26.23 -26.15
C MET A 1 -41.28 25.41 -25.77
N LEU A 2 -40.19 25.40 -26.54
CA LEU A 2 -38.99 24.57 -26.28
C LEU A 2 -38.24 24.88 -24.96
N LYS A 3 -38.20 26.16 -24.53
CA LYS A 3 -37.57 26.55 -23.24
C LYS A 3 -38.35 26.04 -22.02
N GLU A 4 -39.67 25.99 -22.09
CA GLU A 4 -40.50 25.53 -20.97
C GLU A 4 -40.42 24.02 -20.78
N LEU A 5 -40.45 23.24 -21.87
CA LEU A 5 -40.25 21.79 -21.81
C LEU A 5 -38.88 21.41 -21.22
N ARG A 6 -37.82 22.14 -21.59
CA ARG A 6 -36.47 21.93 -21.04
C ARG A 6 -36.42 22.23 -19.53
N SER A 7 -37.11 23.28 -19.07
CA SER A 7 -37.16 23.64 -17.64
C SER A 7 -37.97 22.64 -16.78
N ARG A 8 -38.99 22.00 -17.36
CA ARG A 8 -39.81 20.98 -16.69
C ARG A 8 -39.08 19.64 -16.63
N SER A 9 -38.33 19.28 -17.68
CA SER A 9 -37.48 18.07 -17.71
C SER A 9 -36.32 18.14 -16.71
N LEU A 10 -35.68 19.32 -16.56
CA LEU A 10 -34.60 19.51 -15.57
C LEU A 10 -35.11 19.45 -14.13
N ARG A 11 -36.31 20.00 -13.87
CA ARG A 11 -36.95 19.90 -12.55
C ARG A 11 -37.33 18.46 -12.23
N ALA A 12 -37.94 17.74 -13.18
CA ALA A 12 -38.26 16.33 -13.03
C ALA A 12 -37.01 15.50 -12.74
N PHE A 13 -35.92 15.69 -13.49
CA PHE A 13 -34.65 14.99 -13.26
C PHE A 13 -34.05 15.26 -11.87
N LYS A 14 -34.09 16.52 -11.40
CA LYS A 14 -33.64 16.88 -10.05
C LYS A 14 -34.50 16.23 -8.95
N PHE A 15 -35.81 16.16 -9.13
CA PHE A 15 -36.70 15.48 -8.18
C PHE A 15 -36.52 13.96 -8.19
N THR A 16 -36.27 13.35 -9.35
CA THR A 16 -35.96 11.92 -9.44
C THR A 16 -34.61 11.61 -8.79
N LEU A 17 -33.58 12.42 -9.04
CA LEU A 17 -32.26 12.24 -8.42
C LEU A 17 -32.31 12.42 -6.89
N ALA A 18 -33.03 13.45 -6.42
CA ALA A 18 -33.25 13.65 -4.99
C ALA A 18 -34.08 12.51 -4.36
N GLY A 19 -35.07 11.97 -5.08
CA GLY A 19 -35.85 10.80 -4.66
C GLY A 19 -35.01 9.53 -4.59
N VAL A 20 -34.10 9.31 -5.54
CA VAL A 20 -33.15 8.18 -5.52
C VAL A 20 -32.14 8.33 -4.39
N CYS A 21 -31.56 9.51 -4.18
CA CYS A 21 -30.69 9.77 -3.03
C CYS A 21 -31.43 9.58 -1.70
N LEU A 22 -32.69 9.99 -1.61
CA LEU A 22 -33.52 9.79 -0.42
C LEU A 22 -33.88 8.31 -0.22
N LEU A 23 -34.14 7.55 -1.29
CA LEU A 23 -34.36 6.10 -1.22
C LEU A 23 -33.09 5.33 -0.82
N VAL A 24 -31.91 5.79 -1.27
CA VAL A 24 -30.62 5.26 -0.81
C VAL A 24 -30.39 5.60 0.67
N LEU A 25 -30.76 6.80 1.13
CA LEU A 25 -30.67 7.21 2.55
C LEU A 25 -31.71 6.55 3.46
N ILE A 26 -32.87 6.15 2.93
CA ILE A 26 -33.91 5.42 3.68
C ILE A 26 -33.62 3.90 3.65
N GLY A 27 -33.04 3.39 2.57
CA GLY A 27 -32.58 1.99 2.46
C GLY A 27 -31.38 1.65 3.34
N THR A 28 -30.65 2.64 3.84
CA THR A 28 -29.57 2.47 4.84
C THR A 28 -30.05 2.61 6.29
N ARG A 29 -31.35 2.83 6.53
CA ARG A 29 -31.95 2.81 7.87
C ARG A 29 -32.58 1.45 8.14
N GLY A 30 -31.72 0.45 8.38
CA GLY A 30 -32.21 -0.91 8.60
C GLY A 30 -31.16 -1.92 9.01
N ASP A 31 -30.12 -1.51 9.72
CA ASP A 31 -29.42 -2.37 10.68
C ASP A 31 -28.71 -1.42 11.65
N ALA A 32 -28.99 -1.56 12.95
CA ALA A 32 -28.10 -0.99 13.94
C ALA A 32 -26.74 -1.64 13.68
N MET A 33 -25.78 -0.91 13.12
CA MET A 33 -24.41 -1.38 12.92
C MET A 33 -23.85 -1.78 14.28
N ARG A 34 -24.01 -3.05 14.65
CA ARG A 34 -23.19 -3.68 15.67
C ARG A 34 -21.81 -3.73 15.04
N LEU A 35 -20.97 -2.80 15.45
CA LEU A 35 -19.55 -2.86 15.15
C LEU A 35 -19.06 -4.23 15.65
N ASP A 36 -18.32 -4.94 14.80
CA ASP A 36 -17.54 -6.09 15.26
C ASP A 36 -16.56 -5.62 16.34
N ALA A 37 -16.16 -6.48 17.27
CA ALA A 37 -15.28 -6.11 18.40
C ALA A 37 -13.99 -5.43 17.91
N VAL A 38 -13.45 -5.86 16.77
CA VAL A 38 -12.31 -5.23 16.11
C VAL A 38 -12.61 -3.79 15.67
N GLN A 39 -13.80 -3.54 15.11
CA GLN A 39 -14.23 -2.20 14.73
C GLN A 39 -14.53 -1.33 15.96
N GLU A 40 -15.03 -1.90 17.05
CA GLU A 40 -15.24 -1.17 18.31
C GLU A 40 -13.91 -0.73 18.93
N VAL A 41 -12.91 -1.61 18.96
CA VAL A 41 -11.55 -1.29 19.45
C VAL A 41 -10.89 -0.21 18.59
N ALA A 42 -11.06 -0.27 17.27
CA ALA A 42 -10.47 0.69 16.35
C ALA A 42 -11.28 1.98 16.18
N ALA A 43 -12.55 2.02 16.61
CA ALA A 43 -13.47 3.15 16.37
C ALA A 43 -12.91 4.53 16.78
N PRO A 44 -12.21 4.69 17.92
CA PRO A 44 -11.64 5.99 18.30
C PRO A 44 -10.57 6.50 17.32
N TYR A 45 -9.97 5.59 16.56
CA TYR A 45 -8.85 5.82 15.67
C TYR A 45 -9.20 5.53 14.21
N SER A 46 -10.46 5.30 13.88
CA SER A 46 -10.87 4.85 12.55
C SER A 46 -10.58 5.92 11.49
N TYR A 47 -10.02 5.48 10.36
CA TYR A 47 -9.77 6.38 9.23
C TYR A 47 -10.98 6.49 8.31
N ASP A 48 -11.49 7.71 8.13
CA ASP A 48 -12.62 7.97 7.21
C ASP A 48 -12.13 8.09 5.75
N ILE A 49 -12.10 6.93 5.09
CA ILE A 49 -11.74 6.81 3.68
C ILE A 49 -12.68 7.61 2.77
N ILE A 50 -13.99 7.70 3.08
CA ILE A 50 -14.99 8.35 2.23
C ILE A 50 -14.77 9.86 2.22
N THR A 51 -14.61 10.46 3.41
CA THR A 51 -14.32 11.89 3.54
C THR A 51 -12.97 12.21 2.90
N TRP A 52 -11.95 11.37 3.09
CA TRP A 52 -10.66 11.54 2.45
C TRP A 52 -10.74 11.50 0.92
N HIS A 53 -11.46 10.53 0.34
CA HIS A 53 -11.65 10.39 -1.11
C HIS A 53 -12.28 11.66 -1.70
N LEU A 54 -13.36 12.15 -1.09
CA LEU A 54 -14.08 13.31 -1.61
C LEU A 54 -13.19 14.57 -1.62
N GLN A 55 -12.40 14.78 -0.57
CA GLN A 55 -11.49 15.92 -0.46
C GLN A 55 -10.33 15.85 -1.46
N ASN A 56 -9.71 14.69 -1.61
CA ASN A 56 -8.52 14.52 -2.46
C ASN A 56 -8.87 14.41 -3.94
N PHE A 57 -10.00 13.78 -4.29
CA PHE A 57 -10.51 13.74 -5.65
C PHE A 57 -10.87 15.16 -6.15
N LEU A 58 -11.75 15.88 -5.44
CA LEU A 58 -12.21 17.20 -5.91
C LEU A 58 -11.09 18.24 -5.99
N SER A 59 -10.21 18.29 -5.00
CA SER A 59 -9.09 19.25 -4.99
C SER A 59 -8.09 18.99 -6.11
N LYS A 60 -7.89 17.72 -6.49
CA LYS A 60 -6.93 17.36 -7.53
C LYS A 60 -7.47 17.62 -8.94
N TRP A 61 -8.72 17.26 -9.20
CA TRP A 61 -9.33 17.43 -10.52
C TRP A 61 -9.52 18.90 -10.89
N THR A 62 -9.74 19.80 -9.93
CA THR A 62 -9.73 21.25 -10.19
C THR A 62 -8.36 21.76 -10.62
N HIS A 63 -7.26 21.26 -10.02
CA HIS A 63 -5.90 21.58 -10.44
C HIS A 63 -5.57 21.07 -11.85
N ARG A 64 -5.99 19.85 -12.21
CA ARG A 64 -5.82 19.31 -13.57
C ARG A 64 -6.58 20.11 -14.62
N VAL A 65 -7.82 20.53 -14.35
CA VAL A 65 -8.63 21.35 -15.27
C VAL A 65 -7.97 22.70 -15.54
N VAL A 66 -7.34 23.32 -14.54
CA VAL A 66 -6.61 24.59 -14.70
C VAL A 66 -5.31 24.41 -15.51
N ARG A 67 -4.63 23.26 -15.40
CA ARG A 67 -3.39 22.94 -16.14
C ARG A 67 -3.60 22.38 -17.54
N ALA A 68 -4.80 21.87 -17.85
CA ALA A 68 -5.18 21.47 -19.21
C ALA A 68 -5.33 22.66 -20.19
N ILE A 69 -5.12 23.90 -19.72
CA ILE A 69 -5.05 25.10 -20.55
C ILE A 69 -3.73 25.09 -21.35
N PRO A 70 -3.77 25.19 -22.69
CA PRO A 70 -2.58 25.18 -23.53
C PRO A 70 -1.59 26.29 -23.12
N GLY A 71 -0.32 25.93 -22.87
CA GLY A 71 0.75 26.86 -22.52
C GLY A 71 1.17 26.89 -21.04
N ALA A 72 0.56 26.08 -20.17
CA ALA A 72 0.91 25.98 -18.74
C ALA A 72 1.84 24.79 -18.39
N GLY A 73 2.35 24.07 -19.39
CA GLY A 73 3.21 22.89 -19.19
C GLY A 73 4.62 23.27 -18.74
N ILE A 74 5.12 22.57 -17.73
CA ILE A 74 6.51 22.66 -17.26
C ILE A 74 7.42 21.90 -18.25
N SER A 75 8.63 22.39 -18.50
CA SER A 75 9.60 21.69 -19.36
C SER A 75 10.03 20.35 -18.74
N SER A 76 10.47 19.38 -19.56
CA SER A 76 10.88 18.06 -19.07
C SER A 76 12.07 18.12 -18.09
N GLU A 77 13.00 19.05 -18.28
CA GLU A 77 14.16 19.25 -17.39
C GLU A 77 13.75 19.84 -16.03
N ASP A 78 12.84 20.82 -16.03
CA ASP A 78 12.30 21.40 -14.79
C ASP A 78 11.50 20.39 -13.96
N ARG A 79 10.90 19.39 -14.62
CA ARG A 79 10.10 18.34 -13.96
C ARG A 79 10.98 17.37 -13.17
N LEU A 80 12.10 16.92 -13.72
CA LEU A 80 13.01 16.00 -13.03
C LEU A 80 13.65 16.66 -11.81
N ALA A 81 14.11 17.90 -11.94
CA ALA A 81 14.69 18.65 -10.82
C ALA A 81 13.71 18.80 -9.63
N ARG A 82 12.42 19.01 -9.92
CA ARG A 82 11.37 19.09 -8.89
C ARG A 82 11.09 17.75 -8.20
N VAL A 83 11.15 16.66 -8.96
CA VAL A 83 11.02 15.31 -8.43
C VAL A 83 12.20 15.01 -7.49
N GLU A 84 13.42 15.26 -7.93
CA GLU A 84 14.64 15.08 -7.12
C GLU A 84 14.58 15.93 -5.84
N GLU A 85 14.22 17.21 -5.93
CA GLU A 85 14.05 18.10 -4.78
C GLU A 85 13.03 17.55 -3.78
N TYR A 86 11.87 17.07 -4.26
CA TYR A 86 10.82 16.53 -3.39
C TYR A 86 11.28 15.31 -2.59
N PHE A 87 12.01 14.39 -3.23
CA PHE A 87 12.52 13.20 -2.57
C PHE A 87 13.71 13.50 -1.66
N ALA A 88 14.56 14.48 -1.99
CA ALA A 88 15.58 14.99 -1.07
C ALA A 88 14.95 15.59 0.20
N LEU A 89 13.92 16.41 0.05
CA LEU A 89 13.14 16.98 1.17
C LEU A 89 12.48 15.89 2.03
N SER A 90 12.17 14.72 1.46
CA SER A 90 11.61 13.60 2.20
C SER A 90 12.61 12.95 3.16
N VAL A 91 13.89 12.89 2.75
CA VAL A 91 15.00 12.45 3.61
C VAL A 91 15.20 13.46 4.75
N ASP A 92 15.22 14.75 4.44
CA ASP A 92 15.34 15.81 5.45
C ASP A 92 14.20 15.78 6.46
N ALA A 93 12.95 15.66 6.01
CA ALA A 93 11.77 15.56 6.88
C ALA A 93 11.88 14.37 7.84
N SER A 94 12.33 13.22 7.35
CA SER A 94 12.52 12.02 8.17
C SER A 94 13.61 12.23 9.22
N ARG A 95 14.74 12.84 8.84
CA ARG A 95 15.84 13.19 9.76
C ARG A 95 15.37 14.14 10.87
N PHE A 96 14.65 15.20 10.51
CA PHE A 96 14.13 16.15 11.49
C PHE A 96 13.11 15.51 12.43
N LYS A 97 12.21 14.67 11.93
CA LYS A 97 11.27 13.90 12.76
C LYS A 97 12.00 12.99 13.75
N SER A 98 12.97 12.20 13.30
CA SER A 98 13.76 11.34 14.20
C SER A 98 14.55 12.12 15.24
N ASN A 99 15.04 13.32 14.91
CA ASN A 99 15.69 14.20 15.89
C ASN A 99 14.70 14.72 16.94
N ILE A 100 13.50 15.12 16.53
CA ILE A 100 12.42 15.54 17.44
C ILE A 100 12.08 14.39 18.39
N ASP A 101 11.82 13.19 17.87
CA ASP A 101 11.47 12.01 18.66
C ASP A 101 12.58 11.67 19.68
N ARG A 102 13.85 11.76 19.25
CA ARG A 102 15.01 11.53 20.13
C ARG A 102 15.15 12.59 21.22
N ILE A 103 14.95 13.87 20.91
CA ILE A 103 15.04 14.95 21.90
C ILE A 103 13.89 14.84 22.90
N ALA A 104 12.68 14.57 22.42
CA ALA A 104 11.49 14.37 23.25
C ALA A 104 11.64 13.19 24.22
N ALA A 105 12.22 12.08 23.76
CA ALA A 105 12.47 10.89 24.59
C ALA A 105 13.56 11.09 25.66
N ASN A 106 14.47 12.05 25.48
CA ASN A 106 15.62 12.29 26.36
C ASN A 106 15.48 13.56 27.23
N ALA A 107 14.30 14.17 27.29
CA ALA A 107 14.11 15.49 27.88
C ALA A 107 14.34 15.53 29.40
N SER A 108 15.61 15.71 29.78
CA SER A 108 16.06 16.27 31.06
C SER A 108 16.55 17.71 30.80
N GLY A 109 15.62 18.66 30.68
CA GLY A 109 15.81 20.12 30.85
C GLY A 109 16.71 20.92 29.88
N ALA A 110 17.55 20.31 29.02
CA ALA A 110 18.50 21.04 28.16
C ALA A 110 18.17 21.01 26.65
N GLY A 111 17.04 20.43 26.24
CA GLY A 111 16.71 20.14 24.84
C GLY A 111 15.76 21.11 24.13
N GLU A 112 15.21 22.12 24.81
CA GLU A 112 14.09 22.94 24.27
C GLU A 112 14.48 23.78 23.03
N ALA A 113 15.67 24.36 22.99
CA ALA A 113 16.12 25.15 21.84
C ALA A 113 16.33 24.29 20.58
N GLY A 114 16.99 23.12 20.73
CA GLY A 114 17.19 22.18 19.61
C GLY A 114 15.90 21.52 19.12
N LEU A 115 14.90 21.39 19.99
CA LEU A 115 13.56 20.93 19.65
C LEU A 115 12.83 21.97 18.78
N ALA A 116 12.76 23.23 19.24
CA ALA A 116 12.10 24.30 18.51
C ALA A 116 12.71 24.55 17.12
N ASP A 117 14.04 24.48 17.00
CA ASP A 117 14.73 24.59 15.71
C ASP A 117 14.36 23.43 14.77
N SER A 118 14.38 22.19 15.27
CA SER A 118 14.03 21.01 14.45
C SER A 118 12.56 21.01 14.02
N GLU A 119 11.66 21.51 14.87
CA GLU A 119 10.23 21.67 14.55
C GLU A 119 10.00 22.74 13.45
N ASN A 120 10.71 23.86 13.53
CA ASN A 120 10.65 24.90 12.51
C ASN A 120 11.18 24.40 11.16
N GLU A 121 12.33 23.72 11.15
CA GLU A 121 12.90 23.12 9.94
C GLU A 121 11.94 22.08 9.32
N LEU A 122 11.34 21.20 10.14
CA LEU A 122 10.36 20.22 9.67
C LEU A 122 9.13 20.91 9.06
N LYS A 123 8.67 22.02 9.65
CA LYS A 123 7.54 22.80 9.12
C LYS A 123 7.87 23.43 7.77
N GLU A 124 9.07 23.96 7.59
CA GLU A 124 9.54 24.54 6.32
C GLU A 124 9.66 23.49 5.22
N VAL A 125 10.30 22.36 5.52
CA VAL A 125 10.43 21.21 4.61
C VAL A 125 9.05 20.74 4.16
N ARG A 126 8.11 20.54 5.11
CA ARG A 126 6.72 20.17 4.80
C ARG A 126 6.02 21.19 3.91
N ALA A 127 6.26 22.49 4.11
CA ALA A 127 5.69 23.54 3.28
C ALA A 127 6.25 23.53 1.85
N ARG A 128 7.55 23.27 1.66
CA ARG A 128 8.16 23.09 0.34
C ARG A 128 7.61 21.86 -0.37
N LYS A 129 7.56 20.71 0.30
CA LYS A 129 6.95 19.48 -0.27
C LYS A 129 5.53 19.72 -0.77
N ARG A 130 4.68 20.42 -0.01
CA ARG A 130 3.30 20.73 -0.44
C ARG A 130 3.24 21.55 -1.74
N LYS A 131 4.21 22.43 -1.99
CA LYS A 131 4.28 23.24 -3.23
C LYS A 131 4.70 22.39 -4.44
N LEU A 132 5.62 21.43 -4.23
CA LEU A 132 6.13 20.55 -5.29
C LEU A 132 5.21 19.37 -5.59
N ARG A 133 4.39 18.93 -4.63
CA ARG A 133 3.60 17.68 -4.71
C ARG A 133 2.83 17.51 -6.01
N ALA A 134 2.11 18.53 -6.47
CA ALA A 134 1.29 18.40 -7.68
C ALA A 134 2.15 18.15 -8.93
N ASP A 135 3.31 18.78 -9.04
CA ASP A 135 4.26 18.58 -10.15
C ASP A 135 4.84 17.17 -10.11
N VAL A 136 5.13 16.66 -8.91
CA VAL A 136 5.70 15.33 -8.70
C VAL A 136 4.68 14.22 -8.94
N GLU A 137 3.44 14.39 -8.46
CA GLU A 137 2.32 13.50 -8.77
C GLU A 137 2.12 13.41 -10.29
N GLU A 138 2.08 14.54 -11.00
CA GLU A 138 1.93 14.58 -12.45
C GLU A 138 3.10 13.88 -13.19
N ALA A 139 4.33 14.05 -12.70
CA ALA A 139 5.51 13.40 -13.27
C ALA A 139 5.44 11.87 -13.13
N ILE A 140 5.09 11.38 -11.93
CA ILE A 140 4.94 9.95 -11.65
C ILE A 140 3.81 9.36 -12.50
N GLU A 141 2.65 10.01 -12.55
CA GLU A 141 1.50 9.55 -13.34
C GLU A 141 1.80 9.48 -14.83
N SER A 142 2.50 10.48 -15.35
CA SER A 142 2.94 10.50 -16.74
C SER A 142 3.91 9.36 -17.00
N GLY A 143 4.91 9.16 -16.14
CA GLY A 143 5.88 8.08 -16.28
C GLY A 143 5.23 6.70 -16.29
N ILE A 144 4.27 6.46 -15.39
CA ILE A 144 3.52 5.20 -15.34
C ILE A 144 2.62 5.06 -16.58
N SER A 145 1.93 6.13 -17.00
CA SER A 145 1.06 6.09 -18.17
C SER A 145 1.83 5.77 -19.46
N GLU A 146 3.04 6.31 -19.62
CA GLU A 146 3.90 6.02 -20.77
C GLU A 146 4.38 4.57 -20.77
N VAL A 147 4.80 4.05 -19.61
CA VAL A 147 5.22 2.66 -19.50
C VAL A 147 4.06 1.69 -19.68
N ALA A 148 2.89 1.98 -19.12
CA ALA A 148 1.68 1.20 -19.34
C ALA A 148 1.32 1.16 -20.84
N ARG A 149 1.38 2.30 -21.53
CA ARG A 149 1.17 2.38 -22.99
C ARG A 149 2.17 1.51 -23.75
N ALA A 150 3.46 1.62 -23.42
CA ALA A 150 4.51 0.84 -24.05
C ALA A 150 4.36 -0.67 -23.81
N ALA A 151 3.82 -1.06 -22.65
CA ALA A 151 3.48 -2.43 -22.32
C ALA A 151 2.14 -2.90 -22.93
N GLY A 152 1.41 -2.04 -23.66
CA GLY A 152 0.12 -2.37 -24.26
C GLY A 152 -1.04 -2.44 -23.27
N LEU A 153 -0.87 -1.94 -22.05
CA LEU A 153 -1.83 -2.07 -20.96
C LEU A 153 -2.81 -0.91 -20.92
N GLY A 154 -4.11 -1.21 -20.90
CA GLY A 154 -5.17 -0.23 -20.68
C GLY A 154 -5.30 0.84 -21.77
N VAL A 155 -4.75 0.62 -22.96
CA VAL A 155 -4.76 1.62 -24.05
C VAL A 155 -6.16 1.74 -24.65
N VAL A 156 -6.77 2.92 -24.53
CA VAL A 156 -8.08 3.26 -25.12
C VAL A 156 -7.94 4.55 -25.94
N GLY A 157 -7.66 4.38 -27.24
CA GLY A 157 -7.33 5.50 -28.12
C GLY A 157 -6.03 6.17 -27.68
N GLU A 158 -6.09 7.45 -27.30
CA GLU A 158 -4.92 8.21 -26.81
C GLU A 158 -4.72 8.10 -25.28
N PHE A 159 -5.68 7.50 -24.57
CA PHE A 159 -5.72 7.47 -23.11
C PHE A 159 -5.34 6.10 -22.53
N ILE A 160 -4.93 6.11 -21.26
CA ILE A 160 -4.79 4.91 -20.43
C ILE A 160 -6.01 4.79 -19.52
N PHE A 161 -6.60 3.59 -19.48
CA PHE A 161 -7.74 3.24 -18.66
C PHE A 161 -7.44 2.01 -17.77
N PRO A 162 -7.66 2.11 -16.45
CA PRO A 162 -8.09 3.31 -15.73
C PRO A 162 -6.97 4.37 -15.73
N PRO A 163 -7.31 5.66 -15.64
CA PRO A 163 -6.29 6.70 -15.57
C PRO A 163 -5.39 6.50 -14.36
N VAL A 164 -4.09 6.72 -14.53
CA VAL A 164 -3.15 6.71 -13.41
C VAL A 164 -3.40 7.96 -12.57
N ASP A 165 -3.82 7.76 -11.32
CA ASP A 165 -4.19 8.86 -10.43
C ASP A 165 -3.69 8.58 -9.01
N ILE A 166 -2.66 9.31 -8.55
CA ILE A 166 -2.01 9.07 -7.25
C ILE A 166 -2.03 10.27 -6.31
N ARG A 167 -1.89 10.05 -5.01
CA ARG A 167 -1.84 11.12 -4.01
C ARG A 167 -0.71 10.86 -3.04
N LEU A 168 0.31 11.70 -3.07
CA LEU A 168 1.41 11.64 -2.11
C LEU A 168 0.95 12.25 -0.78
N THR A 169 0.84 11.40 0.23
CA THR A 169 0.32 11.72 1.56
C THR A 169 0.88 10.79 2.65
N GLU A 170 0.43 10.94 3.89
CA GLU A 170 0.65 9.96 4.96
C GLU A 170 -0.56 9.00 4.91
N PRO A 171 -0.43 7.78 4.36
CA PRO A 171 -1.54 6.83 4.26
C PRO A 171 -1.94 6.32 5.64
N PRO A 172 -3.20 5.87 5.81
CA PRO A 172 -3.63 5.29 7.07
C PRO A 172 -2.75 4.11 7.47
N LYS A 173 -2.73 3.77 8.75
CA LYS A 173 -2.22 2.49 9.22
C LYS A 173 -3.29 1.42 9.01
N VAL A 174 -2.92 0.16 9.14
CA VAL A 174 -3.85 -0.96 9.09
C VAL A 174 -3.77 -1.79 10.36
N LEU A 175 -4.91 -2.02 11.00
CA LEU A 175 -5.07 -3.01 12.06
C LEU A 175 -5.49 -4.33 11.43
N VAL A 176 -4.67 -5.36 11.60
CA VAL A 176 -4.90 -6.70 11.08
C VAL A 176 -5.07 -7.66 12.24
N THR A 177 -6.02 -8.58 12.10
CA THR A 177 -6.27 -9.66 13.07
C THR A 177 -6.09 -11.04 12.46
N SER A 178 -5.76 -12.00 13.31
CA SER A 178 -5.71 -13.43 13.01
C SER A 178 -6.18 -14.21 14.23
N PRO A 179 -6.86 -15.36 14.05
CA PRO A 179 -6.98 -16.36 15.11
C PRO A 179 -5.60 -16.72 15.65
N ARG A 180 -5.52 -17.11 16.93
CA ARG A 180 -4.25 -17.53 17.54
C ARG A 180 -3.84 -18.95 17.17
N ASP A 181 -4.82 -19.80 16.84
CA ASP A 181 -4.63 -21.22 16.53
C ASP A 181 -4.16 -21.51 15.10
N ARG A 182 -4.23 -20.52 14.21
CA ARG A 182 -3.79 -20.62 12.81
C ARG A 182 -3.46 -19.25 12.25
N ILE A 183 -2.64 -19.20 11.20
CA ILE A 183 -2.33 -17.96 10.50
C ILE A 183 -3.36 -17.75 9.39
N GLU A 184 -4.34 -16.91 9.66
CA GLU A 184 -5.41 -16.57 8.73
C GLU A 184 -5.82 -15.11 8.92
N ARG A 185 -5.98 -14.35 7.83
CA ARG A 185 -6.38 -12.94 7.90
C ARG A 185 -7.89 -12.88 8.14
N SER A 186 -8.32 -12.41 9.33
CA SER A 186 -9.74 -12.36 9.69
C SER A 186 -10.39 -11.01 9.40
N LEU A 187 -9.86 -9.92 9.98
CA LEU A 187 -10.44 -8.59 9.85
C LEU A 187 -9.36 -7.51 9.69
N GLU A 188 -9.68 -6.50 8.90
CA GLU A 188 -8.83 -5.36 8.58
C GLU A 188 -9.55 -4.03 8.82
N VAL A 189 -8.94 -3.14 9.60
CA VAL A 189 -9.46 -1.78 9.82
C VAL A 189 -8.38 -0.75 9.51
N LEU A 190 -8.72 0.25 8.71
CA LEU A 190 -7.86 1.40 8.51
C LEU A 190 -7.91 2.32 9.73
N VAL A 191 -6.74 2.65 10.25
CA VAL A 191 -6.54 3.46 11.45
C VAL A 191 -5.74 4.72 11.13
N ASP A 192 -5.91 5.75 11.94
CA ASP A 192 -5.31 7.07 11.70
C ASP A 192 -3.77 6.97 11.49
N PRO A 193 -3.21 7.67 10.50
CA PRO A 193 -1.77 7.67 10.25
C PRO A 193 -0.91 8.11 11.46
N HIS A 194 -1.48 8.89 12.38
CA HIS A 194 -0.80 9.50 13.53
C HIS A 194 -1.01 8.74 14.85
N VAL A 195 -1.69 7.59 14.84
CA VAL A 195 -1.77 6.73 16.04
C VAL A 195 -0.35 6.42 16.53
N ASP A 196 -0.10 6.72 17.79
CA ASP A 196 1.20 6.51 18.43
C ASP A 196 1.44 5.03 18.78
N VAL A 197 2.64 4.70 19.26
CA VAL A 197 2.99 3.31 19.58
C VAL A 197 2.18 2.78 20.77
N GLY A 198 1.88 3.62 21.76
CA GLY A 198 1.11 3.21 22.94
C GLY A 198 -0.34 2.87 22.58
N ASP A 199 -0.98 3.70 21.75
CA ASP A 199 -2.34 3.44 21.24
C ASP A 199 -2.39 2.18 20.36
N ARG A 200 -1.35 1.95 19.54
CA ARG A 200 -1.21 0.70 18.77
C ARG A 200 -1.18 -0.52 19.69
N GLU A 201 -0.33 -0.48 20.71
CA GLU A 201 -0.20 -1.57 21.68
C GLU A 201 -1.47 -1.79 22.50
N ALA A 202 -2.17 -0.70 22.85
CA ALA A 202 -3.45 -0.77 23.56
C ALA A 202 -4.53 -1.45 22.71
N MET A 203 -4.66 -1.10 21.42
CA MET A 203 -5.60 -1.78 20.51
C MET A 203 -5.25 -3.27 20.36
N GLU A 204 -3.97 -3.59 20.14
CA GLU A 204 -3.52 -4.96 19.95
C GLU A 204 -3.73 -5.83 21.20
N SER A 205 -3.45 -5.29 22.38
CA SER A 205 -3.59 -6.01 23.66
C SER A 205 -5.06 -6.18 24.02
N ARG A 206 -5.90 -5.16 23.78
CA ARG A 206 -7.34 -5.27 24.02
C ARG A 206 -7.99 -6.39 23.20
N LEU A 207 -7.59 -6.55 21.93
CA LEU A 207 -8.09 -7.62 21.07
C LEU A 207 -7.62 -9.02 21.50
N LEU A 208 -6.40 -9.12 22.02
CA LEU A 208 -5.91 -10.36 22.61
C LEU A 208 -6.70 -10.71 23.88
N GLU A 209 -6.98 -9.74 24.74
CA GLU A 209 -7.64 -9.95 26.03
C GLU A 209 -9.14 -10.18 25.91
N SER A 210 -9.84 -9.46 25.02
CA SER A 210 -11.31 -9.55 24.92
C SER A 210 -11.79 -10.58 23.91
N GLU A 211 -11.07 -10.75 22.79
CA GLU A 211 -11.50 -11.61 21.67
C GLU A 211 -10.61 -12.83 21.44
N ASP A 212 -9.52 -12.98 22.20
CA ASP A 212 -8.51 -14.03 22.00
C ASP A 212 -7.90 -14.00 20.58
N LEU A 213 -7.74 -12.80 20.01
CA LEU A 213 -7.19 -12.59 18.67
C LEU A 213 -5.75 -12.10 18.71
N ALA A 214 -4.91 -12.66 17.83
CA ALA A 214 -3.64 -12.04 17.51
C ALA A 214 -3.92 -10.79 16.67
N ALA A 215 -3.36 -9.64 17.06
CA ALA A 215 -3.57 -8.37 16.39
C ALA A 215 -2.26 -7.64 16.15
N ILE A 216 -2.17 -6.88 15.06
CA ILE A 216 -1.04 -6.00 14.77
C ILE A 216 -1.49 -4.78 13.99
N VAL A 217 -1.05 -3.60 14.41
CA VAL A 217 -1.14 -2.36 13.64
C VAL A 217 0.15 -2.19 12.84
N LEU A 218 0.01 -2.07 11.52
CA LEU A 218 1.10 -1.94 10.56
C LEU A 218 1.02 -0.62 9.80
N ASP A 219 2.18 -0.12 9.41
CA ASP A 219 2.30 0.98 8.48
C ASP A 219 2.18 0.40 7.05
N ILE A 220 1.49 1.10 6.16
CA ILE A 220 1.33 0.66 4.75
C ILE A 220 1.94 1.67 3.78
N GLY A 221 2.42 1.17 2.65
CA GLY A 221 3.07 1.98 1.61
C GLY A 221 2.07 2.74 0.75
N GLY A 222 0.88 2.16 0.55
CA GLY A 222 -0.20 2.76 -0.21
C GLY A 222 -1.54 2.10 0.08
N VAL A 223 -2.59 2.70 -0.47
CA VAL A 223 -3.95 2.15 -0.51
C VAL A 223 -4.50 2.39 -1.91
N ALA A 224 -5.08 1.36 -2.51
CA ALA A 224 -5.74 1.40 -3.82
C ALA A 224 -7.07 2.21 -3.84
N THR A 225 -7.15 3.31 -3.09
CA THR A 225 -8.15 4.35 -3.27
C THR A 225 -8.03 4.98 -4.67
N TYR A 226 -8.99 5.80 -5.09
CA TYR A 226 -8.93 6.55 -6.34
C TYR A 226 -9.16 8.04 -6.02
N PRO A 227 -8.12 8.90 -6.12
CA PRO A 227 -6.72 8.58 -6.45
C PRO A 227 -6.04 7.67 -5.40
N ALA A 228 -5.04 6.87 -5.82
CA ALA A 228 -4.29 5.96 -4.93
C ALA A 228 -3.48 6.74 -3.91
N SER A 229 -3.69 6.49 -2.62
CA SER A 229 -2.90 7.09 -1.54
C SER A 229 -1.54 6.44 -1.47
N LEU A 230 -0.47 7.22 -1.55
CA LEU A 230 0.90 6.71 -1.50
C LEU A 230 1.69 7.45 -0.42
N TYR A 231 2.53 6.71 0.29
CA TYR A 231 3.44 7.28 1.27
C TYR A 231 4.42 8.27 0.64
N ASP A 232 4.49 9.46 1.21
CA ASP A 232 5.20 10.60 0.65
C ASP A 232 6.67 10.71 1.09
N GLY A 233 7.15 9.84 1.98
CA GLY A 233 8.50 9.88 2.55
C GLY A 233 9.47 8.80 2.03
N GLY A 234 9.12 8.12 0.94
CA GLY A 234 9.93 7.05 0.32
C GLY A 234 11.03 7.60 -0.61
N SER A 235 11.67 6.71 -1.37
CA SER A 235 12.49 7.08 -2.54
C SER A 235 11.62 7.11 -3.81
N LEU A 236 12.04 7.82 -4.86
CA LEU A 236 11.32 7.85 -6.13
C LEU A 236 11.07 6.43 -6.68
N ARG A 237 12.11 5.59 -6.68
CA ARG A 237 12.04 4.20 -7.14
C ARG A 237 10.99 3.41 -6.35
N GLY A 238 11.01 3.52 -5.02
CA GLY A 238 10.02 2.88 -4.15
C GLY A 238 8.59 3.40 -4.41
N THR A 239 8.41 4.71 -4.51
CA THR A 239 7.11 5.33 -4.80
C THR A 239 6.56 4.89 -6.15
N LEU A 240 7.39 4.76 -7.19
CA LEU A 240 6.94 4.26 -8.51
C LEU A 240 6.50 2.80 -8.47
N ARG A 241 7.21 1.95 -7.72
CA ARG A 241 6.81 0.56 -7.49
C ARG A 241 5.47 0.48 -6.74
N THR A 242 5.29 1.26 -5.68
CA THR A 242 3.98 1.31 -4.99
C THR A 242 2.90 1.88 -5.91
N ALA A 243 3.17 2.98 -6.62
CA ALA A 243 2.19 3.61 -7.50
C ALA A 243 1.70 2.66 -8.61
N THR A 244 2.62 1.89 -9.20
CA THR A 244 2.27 0.88 -10.22
C THR A 244 1.53 -0.31 -9.62
N HIS A 245 1.90 -0.77 -8.42
CA HIS A 245 1.15 -1.77 -7.65
C HIS A 245 -0.31 -1.35 -7.44
N GLU A 246 -0.54 -0.15 -6.91
CA GLU A 246 -1.91 0.35 -6.67
C GLU A 246 -2.68 0.59 -7.97
N TRP A 247 -2.02 1.06 -9.04
CA TRP A 247 -2.66 1.21 -10.34
C TRP A 247 -3.04 -0.14 -10.98
N LEU A 248 -2.21 -1.17 -10.81
CA LEU A 248 -2.54 -2.53 -11.25
C LEU A 248 -3.79 -3.06 -10.54
N HIS A 249 -3.97 -2.75 -9.25
CA HIS A 249 -5.22 -3.05 -8.54
C HIS A 249 -6.43 -2.37 -9.18
N HIS A 250 -6.32 -1.09 -9.56
CA HIS A 250 -7.38 -0.40 -10.32
C HIS A 250 -7.63 -1.05 -11.68
N TYR A 251 -6.58 -1.49 -12.35
CA TYR A 251 -6.69 -2.12 -13.67
C TYR A 251 -7.31 -3.53 -13.60
N PHE A 252 -6.90 -4.33 -12.62
CA PHE A 252 -7.44 -5.66 -12.34
C PHE A 252 -8.90 -5.61 -11.87
N PHE A 253 -9.34 -4.54 -11.21
CA PHE A 253 -10.75 -4.35 -10.81
C PHE A 253 -11.73 -4.54 -11.99
N PHE A 254 -11.32 -4.17 -13.21
CA PHE A 254 -12.13 -4.32 -14.41
C PHE A 254 -11.99 -5.70 -15.10
N GLY A 255 -11.27 -6.64 -14.50
CA GLY A 255 -11.09 -8.00 -15.00
C GLY A 255 -11.49 -9.05 -13.96
N PRO A 256 -11.61 -10.33 -14.37
CA PRO A 256 -11.92 -11.41 -13.45
C PRO A 256 -10.97 -11.48 -12.24
N LEU A 257 -9.67 -11.25 -12.41
CA LEU A 257 -8.71 -11.37 -11.30
C LEU A 257 -9.03 -10.41 -10.14
N GLY A 258 -9.39 -9.16 -10.43
CA GLY A 258 -9.78 -8.18 -9.42
C GLY A 258 -11.19 -8.42 -8.87
N GLN A 259 -12.15 -8.76 -9.74
CA GLN A 259 -13.53 -9.02 -9.32
C GLN A 259 -13.66 -10.23 -8.39
N ASN A 260 -12.73 -11.18 -8.50
CA ASN A 260 -12.72 -12.41 -7.72
C ASN A 260 -11.70 -12.40 -6.58
N MET A 261 -10.99 -11.29 -6.33
CA MET A 261 -9.90 -11.19 -5.36
C MET A 261 -10.30 -11.67 -3.94
N PHE A 262 -11.51 -11.33 -3.49
CA PHE A 262 -12.01 -11.71 -2.16
C PHE A 262 -12.84 -13.00 -2.14
N LYS A 263 -12.86 -13.78 -3.23
CA LYS A 263 -13.63 -15.05 -3.26
C LYS A 263 -12.97 -16.18 -2.49
N SER A 264 -11.65 -16.17 -2.38
CA SER A 264 -10.90 -17.14 -1.57
C SER A 264 -9.54 -16.56 -1.14
N PRO A 265 -8.90 -17.11 -0.09
CA PRO A 265 -7.55 -16.72 0.30
C PRO A 265 -6.54 -16.86 -0.85
N GLU A 266 -6.66 -17.89 -1.67
CA GLU A 266 -5.77 -18.11 -2.82
C GLU A 266 -5.93 -17.02 -3.87
N MET A 267 -7.17 -16.58 -4.16
CA MET A 267 -7.40 -15.48 -5.10
C MET A 267 -6.85 -14.15 -4.58
N GLN A 268 -6.93 -13.91 -3.26
CA GLN A 268 -6.34 -12.72 -2.66
C GLN A 268 -4.82 -12.73 -2.80
N VAL A 269 -4.19 -13.86 -2.48
CA VAL A 269 -2.74 -14.06 -2.62
C VAL A 269 -2.30 -13.95 -4.08
N LEU A 270 -3.06 -14.56 -5.01
CA LEU A 270 -2.78 -14.50 -6.45
C LEU A 270 -2.83 -13.08 -6.98
N ASN A 271 -3.85 -12.31 -6.60
CA ASN A 271 -4.02 -10.93 -7.01
C ASN A 271 -2.88 -10.03 -6.49
N GLU A 272 -2.63 -10.04 -5.17
CA GLU A 272 -1.57 -9.23 -4.56
C GLU A 272 -0.18 -9.59 -5.10
N THR A 273 0.08 -10.88 -5.32
CA THR A 273 1.38 -11.32 -5.85
C THR A 273 1.55 -10.96 -7.33
N ALA A 274 0.48 -11.04 -8.14
CA ALA A 274 0.52 -10.58 -9.52
C ALA A 274 0.75 -9.06 -9.62
N ALA A 275 0.08 -8.29 -8.74
CA ALA A 275 0.27 -6.85 -8.62
C ALA A 275 1.70 -6.49 -8.16
N ASP A 276 2.27 -7.22 -7.20
CA ASP A 276 3.65 -6.99 -6.74
C ASP A 276 4.65 -7.29 -7.86
N LEU A 277 4.57 -8.46 -8.50
CA LEU A 277 5.47 -8.86 -9.59
C LEU A 277 5.47 -7.84 -10.73
N ALA A 278 4.30 -7.55 -11.28
CA ALA A 278 4.17 -6.61 -12.38
C ALA A 278 4.46 -5.16 -11.94
N GLY A 279 4.09 -4.78 -10.72
CA GLY A 279 4.34 -3.45 -10.16
C GLY A 279 5.83 -3.20 -9.97
N ARG A 280 6.60 -4.20 -9.53
CA ARG A 280 8.06 -4.12 -9.50
C ARG A 280 8.62 -3.86 -10.90
N GLU A 281 8.25 -4.65 -11.89
CA GLU A 281 8.76 -4.48 -13.26
C GLU A 281 8.36 -3.14 -13.90
N LEU A 282 7.07 -2.77 -13.85
CA LEU A 282 6.57 -1.51 -14.40
C LEU A 282 7.13 -0.30 -13.66
N GLY A 283 7.26 -0.38 -12.33
CA GLY A 283 7.86 0.67 -11.51
C GLY A 283 9.32 0.91 -11.85
N GLU A 284 10.09 -0.14 -12.12
CA GLU A 284 11.48 -0.02 -12.59
C GLU A 284 11.56 0.61 -13.98
N LEU A 285 10.68 0.23 -14.89
CA LEU A 285 10.59 0.85 -16.22
C LEU A 285 10.24 2.33 -16.12
N ALA A 286 9.30 2.70 -15.23
CA ALA A 286 8.90 4.08 -15.02
C ALA A 286 10.02 4.91 -14.38
N TYR A 287 10.80 4.30 -13.48
CA TYR A 287 11.96 4.94 -12.85
C TYR A 287 13.04 5.26 -13.90
N ARG A 288 13.33 4.33 -14.80
CA ARG A 288 14.25 4.55 -15.93
C ARG A 288 13.73 5.60 -16.90
N PHE A 289 12.42 5.57 -17.19
CA PHE A 289 11.78 6.56 -18.06
C PHE A 289 11.94 7.99 -17.52
N LEU A 290 11.87 8.17 -16.20
CA LEU A 290 12.08 9.46 -15.55
C LEU A 290 13.56 9.86 -15.41
N GLY A 291 14.51 9.08 -15.95
CA GLY A 291 15.94 9.40 -15.93
C GLY A 291 16.72 8.80 -14.76
N GLY A 292 16.12 7.89 -13.99
CA GLY A 292 16.82 7.16 -12.92
C GLY A 292 17.95 6.27 -13.44
N ALA A 293 19.12 6.32 -12.81
CA ALA A 293 20.26 5.47 -13.13
C ALA A 293 20.18 4.13 -12.37
N LEU A 294 20.57 3.02 -13.02
CA LEU A 294 20.60 1.68 -12.42
C LEU A 294 21.58 1.54 -11.23
N SER A 295 22.46 2.53 -11.01
CA SER A 295 23.53 2.49 -10.02
C SER A 295 23.10 2.79 -8.58
N ASP A 296 21.86 3.26 -8.35
CA ASP A 296 21.29 3.55 -7.01
C ASP A 296 20.81 2.28 -6.27
N ASP A 297 21.40 1.13 -6.56
CA ASP A 297 20.93 -0.22 -6.22
C ASP A 297 21.09 -0.61 -4.73
N LYS A 298 21.18 0.37 -3.82
CA LYS A 298 21.33 0.16 -2.37
C LYS A 298 20.10 0.51 -1.53
N GLN A 299 18.96 0.83 -2.15
CA GLN A 299 17.70 0.96 -1.43
C GLN A 299 16.68 -0.08 -1.89
N THR A 300 16.87 -1.27 -1.32
CA THR A 300 15.86 -2.19 -0.80
C THR A 300 14.54 -2.30 -1.58
N THR A 301 14.39 -3.48 -2.20
CA THR A 301 13.13 -4.21 -2.21
C THR A 301 12.52 -4.22 -0.81
N ALA A 302 11.51 -3.40 -0.56
CA ALA A 302 10.69 -3.52 0.64
C ALA A 302 9.26 -3.87 0.21
N PRO A 303 8.66 -4.95 0.74
CA PRO A 303 7.22 -5.02 0.83
C PRO A 303 6.72 -3.85 1.70
N VAL A 304 5.42 -3.56 1.60
CA VAL A 304 4.65 -2.63 2.44
C VAL A 304 5.32 -2.41 3.80
N ARG A 305 5.80 -1.19 4.06
CA ARG A 305 6.68 -0.80 5.19
C ARG A 305 6.28 -1.44 6.53
N ALA A 306 6.82 -2.61 6.81
CA ALA A 306 7.16 -3.05 8.14
C ALA A 306 8.70 -3.04 8.24
N SER A 307 9.23 -1.89 8.70
CA SER A 307 10.55 -1.66 9.31
C SER A 307 11.46 -0.59 8.65
N PRO A 308 12.22 0.19 9.45
CA PRO A 308 13.15 1.21 8.98
C PRO A 308 14.40 0.60 8.32
N ALA A 309 15.06 1.43 7.50
CA ALA A 309 16.22 1.12 6.68
C ALA A 309 17.29 0.21 7.33
N GLU A 310 17.76 -0.77 6.55
CA GLU A 310 18.86 -1.67 6.91
C GLU A 310 20.16 -0.89 7.19
N PRO A 311 20.83 -1.12 8.34
CA PRO A 311 22.22 -0.69 8.53
C PRO A 311 23.20 -1.54 7.69
N PRO A 312 24.42 -1.04 7.41
CA PRO A 312 25.39 -1.73 6.57
C PRO A 312 25.85 -3.07 7.19
N ARG A 313 25.89 -4.12 6.35
CA ARG A 313 26.28 -5.51 6.69
C ARG A 313 27.69 -5.59 7.26
N GLN A 314 27.86 -6.30 8.38
CA GLN A 314 29.18 -6.74 8.87
C GLN A 314 29.44 -8.19 8.42
N PRO A 315 30.62 -8.52 7.85
CA PRO A 315 30.90 -9.86 7.37
C PRO A 315 31.37 -10.79 8.50
N GLY A 316 30.66 -11.91 8.70
CA GLY A 316 31.07 -13.00 9.59
C GLY A 316 29.90 -13.75 10.22
N ASN A 317 29.50 -14.86 9.59
CA ASN A 317 28.28 -15.65 9.87
C ASN A 317 26.99 -14.87 9.56
N GLU A 318 26.74 -14.66 8.26
CA GLU A 318 25.69 -13.78 7.75
C GLU A 318 24.31 -14.27 8.17
N PHE A 319 23.70 -13.54 9.09
CA PHE A 319 22.28 -13.61 9.34
C PHE A 319 21.52 -13.26 8.04
N ASP A 320 20.90 -14.26 7.43
CA ASP A 320 20.03 -14.07 6.26
C ASP A 320 18.59 -13.89 6.73
N PHE A 321 18.13 -12.63 6.73
CA PHE A 321 16.78 -12.26 7.17
C PHE A 321 15.69 -13.10 6.50
N ASP A 322 15.78 -13.30 5.18
CA ASP A 322 14.73 -13.95 4.42
C ASP A 322 14.66 -15.44 4.77
N THR A 323 15.83 -16.08 4.89
CA THR A 323 15.90 -17.49 5.26
C THR A 323 15.43 -17.72 6.69
N GLU A 324 15.83 -16.86 7.63
CA GLU A 324 15.42 -16.94 9.03
C GLU A 324 13.93 -16.65 9.20
N MET A 325 13.36 -15.70 8.45
CA MET A 325 11.92 -15.40 8.48
C MET A 325 11.07 -16.54 7.89
N ARG A 326 11.54 -17.18 6.80
CA ARG A 326 10.90 -18.38 6.24
C ARG A 326 10.92 -19.56 7.22
N GLU A 327 12.04 -19.77 7.90
CA GLU A 327 12.13 -20.79 8.95
C GLU A 327 11.18 -20.47 10.11
N THR A 328 11.16 -19.21 10.53
CA THR A 328 10.26 -18.72 11.59
C THR A 328 8.80 -19.02 11.23
N ARG A 329 8.39 -18.70 9.99
CA ARG A 329 7.04 -18.99 9.50
C ARG A 329 6.73 -20.48 9.54
N ARG A 330 7.58 -21.32 8.94
CA ARG A 330 7.37 -22.77 8.83
C ARG A 330 7.27 -23.45 10.20
N ARG A 331 8.15 -23.06 11.12
CA ARG A 331 8.16 -23.62 12.47
C ARG A 331 6.93 -23.17 13.27
N THR A 332 6.48 -21.93 13.08
CA THR A 332 5.23 -21.43 13.66
C THR A 332 4.02 -22.24 13.18
N ASP A 333 3.87 -22.44 11.87
CA ASP A 333 2.77 -23.26 11.31
C ASP A 333 2.76 -24.69 11.90
N LEU A 334 3.94 -25.31 12.06
CA LEU A 334 4.05 -26.64 12.66
C LEU A 334 3.57 -26.66 14.13
N LEU A 335 3.95 -25.66 14.92
CA LEU A 335 3.54 -25.57 16.32
C LEU A 335 2.03 -25.34 16.44
N LEU A 336 1.47 -24.47 15.60
CA LEU A 336 0.03 -24.19 15.54
C LEU A 336 -0.77 -25.43 15.13
N THR A 337 -0.31 -26.18 14.13
CA THR A 337 -0.94 -27.45 13.70
C THR A 337 -0.94 -28.51 14.81
N GLN A 338 0.00 -28.44 15.75
CA GLN A 338 0.07 -29.31 16.93
C GLN A 338 -0.79 -28.81 18.11
N GLY A 339 -1.51 -27.69 17.95
CA GLY A 339 -2.26 -27.04 19.02
C GLY A 339 -1.39 -26.33 20.05
N ARG A 340 -0.11 -26.12 19.77
CA ARG A 340 0.88 -25.54 20.70
C ARG A 340 0.97 -24.02 20.51
N ILE A 341 -0.13 -23.34 20.78
CA ILE A 341 -0.30 -21.89 20.53
C ILE A 341 0.73 -21.07 21.31
N VAL A 342 0.85 -21.29 22.62
CA VAL A 342 1.78 -20.55 23.49
C VAL A 342 3.23 -20.75 23.04
N ASP A 343 3.62 -21.99 22.71
CA ASP A 343 4.97 -22.28 22.24
C ASP A 343 5.27 -21.61 20.88
N ALA A 344 4.27 -21.48 20.01
CA ALA A 344 4.40 -20.76 18.75
C ALA A 344 4.63 -19.25 18.98
N GLU A 345 3.89 -18.65 19.90
CA GLU A 345 4.01 -17.23 20.26
C GLU A 345 5.36 -16.93 20.93
N GLU A 346 5.80 -17.77 21.86
CA GLU A 346 7.13 -17.65 22.48
C GLU A 346 8.24 -17.80 21.44
N TYR A 347 8.11 -18.74 20.51
CA TYR A 347 9.08 -18.93 19.44
C TYR A 347 9.15 -17.69 18.52
N MET A 348 8.01 -17.11 18.13
CA MET A 348 7.97 -15.89 17.33
C MET A 348 8.65 -14.71 18.03
N GLU A 349 8.43 -14.54 19.34
CA GLU A 349 9.10 -13.48 20.12
C GLU A 349 10.61 -13.69 20.23
N GLN A 350 11.06 -14.94 20.43
CA GLN A 350 12.48 -15.27 20.41
C GLN A 350 13.14 -14.93 19.07
N GLN A 351 12.48 -15.25 17.94
CA GLN A 351 12.99 -14.88 16.63
C GLN A 351 12.96 -13.36 16.42
N ARG A 352 11.92 -12.65 16.88
CA ARG A 352 11.88 -11.18 16.85
C ARG A 352 13.09 -10.55 17.55
N LEU A 353 13.43 -11.02 18.74
CA LEU A 353 14.62 -10.56 19.46
C LEU A 353 15.91 -10.83 18.67
N ARG A 354 15.99 -11.98 17.99
CA ARG A 354 17.12 -12.32 17.11
C ARG A 354 17.19 -11.40 15.89
N PHE A 355 16.07 -11.10 15.22
CA PHE A 355 16.02 -10.14 14.11
C PHE A 355 16.55 -8.76 14.57
N VAL A 356 16.07 -8.27 15.72
CA VAL A 356 16.51 -6.98 16.29
C VAL A 356 18.01 -7.00 16.61
N ALA A 357 18.52 -8.08 17.20
CA ALA A 357 19.94 -8.23 17.51
C ALA A 357 20.84 -8.24 16.25
N ASN A 358 20.29 -8.63 15.11
CA ASN A 358 21.00 -8.64 13.82
C ASN A 358 20.69 -7.40 12.96
N GLY A 359 20.15 -6.33 13.55
CA GLY A 359 19.95 -5.05 12.85
C GLY A 359 18.65 -4.97 12.05
N HIS A 360 17.72 -5.91 12.23
CA HIS A 360 16.38 -5.88 11.63
C HIS A 360 15.36 -5.50 12.71
N PRO A 361 15.10 -4.20 12.93
CA PRO A 361 14.17 -3.73 13.95
C PRO A 361 12.73 -4.15 13.62
N ILE A 362 12.20 -5.17 14.29
CA ILE A 362 10.79 -5.58 14.18
C ILE A 362 10.10 -5.38 15.53
N ARG A 363 8.97 -4.65 15.52
CA ARG A 363 8.21 -4.34 16.74
C ARG A 363 7.49 -5.56 17.32
N LYS A 364 6.85 -6.37 16.46
CA LYS A 364 6.05 -7.52 16.86
C LYS A 364 6.00 -8.56 15.73
N ILE A 365 6.13 -9.84 16.08
CA ILE A 365 5.85 -10.99 15.19
C ILE A 365 4.79 -11.84 15.90
N ASN A 366 3.66 -12.02 15.24
CA ASN A 366 2.56 -12.89 15.68
C ASN A 366 1.84 -13.46 14.44
N GLN A 367 0.74 -14.17 14.65
CA GLN A 367 -0.06 -14.76 13.60
C GLN A 367 -0.59 -13.68 12.64
N ALA A 368 -1.05 -12.53 13.16
CA ALA A 368 -1.51 -11.41 12.33
C ALA A 368 -0.39 -10.78 11.48
N TYR A 369 0.85 -10.71 12.00
CA TYR A 369 2.01 -10.29 11.21
C TYR A 369 2.22 -11.21 10.00
N PHE A 370 2.17 -12.52 10.19
CA PHE A 370 2.30 -13.49 9.11
C PHE A 370 1.07 -13.54 8.19
N ALA A 371 -0.13 -13.30 8.72
CA ALA A 371 -1.36 -13.22 7.93
C ALA A 371 -1.35 -12.02 6.98
N PHE A 372 -0.80 -10.88 7.42
CA PHE A 372 -0.64 -9.71 6.57
C PHE A 372 0.51 -9.89 5.57
N ASN A 373 1.73 -10.19 6.04
CA ASN A 373 2.90 -10.26 5.16
C ASN A 373 2.85 -11.46 4.22
N GLY A 374 2.13 -12.52 4.59
CA GLY A 374 1.96 -13.73 3.78
C GLY A 374 1.05 -13.58 2.55
N THR A 375 0.28 -12.49 2.43
CA THR A 375 -0.52 -12.22 1.21
C THR A 375 0.35 -11.94 -0.01
N TYR A 376 1.56 -11.44 0.20
CA TYR A 376 2.59 -11.36 -0.83
C TYR A 376 3.32 -12.71 -0.88
N ALA A 377 2.99 -13.56 -1.86
CA ALA A 377 3.51 -14.94 -1.88
C ALA A 377 5.02 -15.04 -2.10
N GLU A 378 5.66 -13.96 -2.53
CA GLU A 378 7.12 -13.87 -2.63
C GLU A 378 7.80 -13.37 -1.35
N SER A 379 7.03 -12.98 -0.34
CA SER A 379 7.60 -12.53 0.92
C SER A 379 8.19 -13.71 1.70
N PRO A 380 9.25 -13.48 2.49
CA PRO A 380 9.80 -14.49 3.40
C PRO A 380 8.79 -15.03 4.43
N GLY A 381 7.70 -14.29 4.70
CA GLY A 381 6.65 -14.68 5.62
C GLY A 381 5.54 -15.54 4.99
N SER A 382 5.58 -15.79 3.68
CA SER A 382 4.57 -16.60 2.99
C SER A 382 4.96 -18.07 2.93
N ALA A 383 3.96 -18.94 3.10
CA ALA A 383 4.06 -20.38 2.85
C ALA A 383 3.35 -20.79 1.54
N SER A 384 2.83 -19.81 0.77
CA SER A 384 2.01 -20.08 -0.41
C SER A 384 2.85 -20.53 -1.61
N PRO A 385 2.45 -21.59 -2.35
CA PRO A 385 3.13 -21.99 -3.58
C PRO A 385 2.91 -20.99 -4.73
N ILE A 386 1.92 -20.10 -4.61
CA ILE A 386 1.49 -19.16 -5.65
C ILE A 386 2.63 -18.25 -6.13
N GLY A 387 3.55 -17.86 -5.25
CA GLY A 387 4.69 -17.03 -5.63
C GLY A 387 5.62 -17.73 -6.62
N GLY A 388 5.91 -19.02 -6.39
CA GLY A 388 6.69 -19.83 -7.32
C GLY A 388 5.97 -20.06 -8.65
N GLN A 389 4.68 -20.36 -8.58
CA GLN A 389 3.83 -20.58 -9.75
C GLN A 389 3.69 -19.33 -10.62
N LEU A 390 3.48 -18.15 -10.03
CA LEU A 390 3.40 -16.89 -10.76
C LEU A 390 4.74 -16.49 -11.39
N ARG A 391 5.87 -16.76 -10.72
CA ARG A 391 7.20 -16.54 -11.33
C ARG A 391 7.39 -17.43 -12.54
N GLN A 392 7.09 -18.73 -12.42
CA GLN A 392 7.15 -19.66 -13.55
C GLN A 392 6.23 -19.18 -14.69
N PHE A 393 5.01 -18.76 -14.38
CA PHE A 393 4.08 -18.20 -15.36
C PHE A 393 4.64 -16.94 -16.02
N ARG A 394 5.23 -16.02 -15.25
CA ARG A 394 5.84 -14.78 -15.74
C ARG A 394 7.05 -15.06 -16.63
N GLU A 395 7.90 -16.03 -16.29
CA GLU A 395 9.10 -16.42 -17.05
C GLU A 395 8.77 -16.94 -18.45
N GLY A 396 7.58 -17.49 -18.65
CA GLY A 396 7.08 -17.93 -19.97
C GLY A 396 6.65 -16.79 -20.90
N MET A 397 6.61 -15.54 -20.43
CA MET A 397 6.06 -14.39 -21.20
C MET A 397 7.17 -13.46 -21.70
N ALA A 398 6.99 -12.89 -22.89
CA ALA A 398 7.97 -12.01 -23.52
C ALA A 398 8.14 -10.68 -22.76
N GLY A 399 7.11 -10.25 -22.03
CA GLY A 399 7.17 -9.03 -21.23
C GLY A 399 6.05 -8.91 -20.20
N VAL A 400 6.18 -7.91 -19.32
CA VAL A 400 5.23 -7.65 -18.25
C VAL A 400 3.81 -7.36 -18.76
N GLY A 401 3.67 -6.74 -19.92
CA GLY A 401 2.36 -6.47 -20.53
C GLY A 401 1.57 -7.73 -20.85
N GLU A 402 2.23 -8.71 -21.48
CA GLU A 402 1.63 -10.01 -21.80
C GLU A 402 1.24 -10.77 -20.53
N PHE A 403 2.13 -10.78 -19.53
CA PHE A 403 1.84 -11.36 -18.22
C PHE A 403 0.59 -10.75 -17.57
N VAL A 404 0.51 -9.41 -17.51
CA VAL A 404 -0.59 -8.68 -16.89
C VAL A 404 -1.91 -8.94 -17.62
N GLU A 405 -1.95 -8.87 -18.94
CA GLU A 405 -3.18 -9.13 -19.71
C GLU A 405 -3.67 -10.56 -19.53
N ARG A 406 -2.75 -11.53 -19.50
CA ARG A 406 -3.10 -12.93 -19.36
C ARG A 406 -3.59 -13.26 -17.95
N ILE A 407 -2.88 -12.81 -16.91
CA ILE A 407 -3.29 -13.09 -15.52
C ILE A 407 -4.57 -12.36 -15.13
N ARG A 408 -4.83 -11.17 -15.69
CA ARG A 408 -6.05 -10.38 -15.45
C ARG A 408 -7.34 -11.16 -15.77
N GLY A 409 -7.27 -12.10 -16.73
CA GLY A 409 -8.39 -12.94 -17.15
C GLY A 409 -8.77 -14.05 -16.17
N VAL A 410 -7.91 -14.38 -15.20
CA VAL A 410 -8.13 -15.50 -14.27
C VAL A 410 -9.25 -15.21 -13.29
N SER A 411 -10.23 -16.10 -13.21
CA SER A 411 -11.38 -16.00 -12.31
C SER A 411 -11.29 -16.88 -11.06
N SER A 412 -10.41 -17.89 -11.06
CA SER A 412 -10.21 -18.79 -9.93
C SER A 412 -8.77 -19.34 -9.89
N TYR A 413 -8.33 -19.78 -8.72
CA TYR A 413 -6.99 -20.37 -8.58
C TYR A 413 -6.83 -21.68 -9.38
N GLY A 414 -7.89 -22.51 -9.48
CA GLY A 414 -7.85 -23.72 -10.31
C GLY A 414 -7.71 -23.43 -11.81
N GLU A 415 -8.31 -22.34 -12.29
CA GLU A 415 -8.12 -21.86 -13.66
C GLU A 415 -6.67 -21.41 -13.90
N PHE A 416 -6.08 -20.69 -12.95
CA PHE A 416 -4.66 -20.32 -13.02
C PHE A 416 -3.74 -21.55 -13.12
N LEU A 417 -3.97 -22.58 -12.31
CA LEU A 417 -3.19 -23.81 -12.38
C LEU A 417 -3.33 -24.50 -13.75
N SER A 418 -4.53 -24.54 -14.30
CA SER A 418 -4.77 -25.11 -15.63
C SER A 418 -4.01 -24.33 -16.71
N MET A 419 -3.98 -23.00 -16.61
CA MET A 419 -3.21 -22.14 -17.53
C MET A 419 -1.70 -22.35 -17.40
N LEU A 420 -1.20 -22.57 -16.18
CA LEU A 420 0.23 -22.83 -15.94
C LEU A 420 0.67 -24.17 -16.55
N ASP A 421 -0.16 -25.21 -16.44
CA ASP A 421 0.13 -26.53 -17.00
C ASP A 421 0.15 -26.49 -18.54
N GLU A 422 -0.78 -25.78 -19.17
CA GLU A 422 -0.83 -25.62 -20.64
C GLU A 422 0.38 -24.88 -21.24
N ASP A 423 0.98 -23.96 -20.48
CA ASP A 423 2.19 -23.23 -20.90
C ASP A 423 3.47 -24.03 -20.66
N GLY A 424 3.48 -24.96 -19.69
CA GLY A 424 4.62 -25.85 -19.46
C GLY A 424 4.82 -26.92 -20.54
N ASP A 425 3.77 -27.23 -21.29
CA ASP A 425 3.77 -28.21 -22.39
C ASP A 425 4.10 -27.60 -23.78
N ARG A 426 4.32 -26.28 -23.86
CA ARG A 426 4.72 -25.55 -25.09
C ARG A 426 6.20 -25.18 -25.07
#